data_AF-A0A847YZM3-F1
#
_entry.id   AF-A0A847YZM3-F1
#
_cell.length_a   1.000
_cell.length_b   1.000
_cell.length_c   1.000
_cell.angle_alpha   90.00
_cell.angle_beta   90.00
_cell.angle_gamma   90.00
#
_symmetry.space_group_name_H-M   'P 1'
#
loop_
_entity.id
_entity.type
_entity.pdbx_description
1 polymer ?
#
loop_
_entity_poly.entity_id
_entity_poly.type
_entity_poly.pdbx_seq_one_letter_code
_entity_poly.pdbx_strand_id
1 'polypeptide(L)'
;MQKIFNNDGVSYWAIIIVLAFTMIAMIVAFWPQDITTDTSAPIYVRLMNQAKTEVLEISEKAKIEKWIVDNNLNEYGEPADTLYAGGTPLFNEATGQKMERYEYIIKNHPDRPWNK
;
A
#
# COMPACT_ATOMS: atom_id res chain seq x y z
N MET A 1 13.57 -63.56 23.33
CA MET A 1 13.30 -62.38 22.48
C MET A 1 13.20 -61.16 23.39
N GLN A 2 14.25 -60.34 23.46
CA GLN A 2 14.25 -59.07 24.20
C GLN A 2 13.53 -58.00 23.36
N LYS A 3 12.43 -57.45 23.86
CA LYS A 3 11.94 -56.13 23.42
C LYS A 3 12.31 -55.12 24.49
N ILE A 4 13.33 -54.33 24.17
CA ILE A 4 13.81 -53.20 24.95
C ILE A 4 12.84 -52.05 24.65
N PHE A 5 11.88 -51.81 25.54
CA PHE A 5 11.13 -50.55 25.55
C PHE A 5 11.74 -49.68 26.65
N ASN A 6 12.82 -48.97 26.30
CA ASN A 6 13.33 -47.90 27.13
C ASN A 6 12.33 -46.75 27.05
N ASN A 7 11.51 -46.61 28.09
CA ASN A 7 10.77 -45.39 28.36
C ASN A 7 11.42 -44.74 29.58
N ASP A 8 12.69 -44.34 29.43
CA ASP A 8 13.32 -43.43 30.38
C ASP A 8 12.60 -42.10 30.21
N GLY A 9 11.67 -41.85 31.14
CA GLY A 9 10.76 -40.72 31.08
C GLY A 9 11.51 -39.42 30.81
N VAL A 10 11.00 -38.65 29.85
CA VAL A 10 11.57 -37.35 29.47
C VAL A 10 11.85 -36.54 30.74
N SER A 11 13.12 -36.20 30.97
CA SER A 11 13.54 -35.42 32.13
C SER A 11 12.70 -34.15 32.22
N TYR A 12 12.18 -33.84 33.41
CA TYR A 12 11.38 -32.62 33.63
C TYR A 12 12.08 -31.35 33.14
N TRP A 13 13.41 -31.31 33.20
CA TRP A 13 14.22 -30.22 32.64
C TRP A 13 14.07 -30.06 31.12
N ALA A 14 13.98 -31.16 30.37
CA ALA A 14 13.77 -31.11 28.92
C ALA A 14 12.37 -30.59 28.56
N ILE A 15 11.36 -30.94 29.36
CA ILE A 15 9.98 -30.45 29.19
C ILE A 15 9.92 -28.94 29.46
N ILE A 16 10.58 -28.47 30.53
CA ILE A 16 10.63 -27.03 30.87
C ILE A 16 11.27 -26.22 29.75
N ILE A 17 12.37 -26.71 29.15
CA ILE A 17 13.04 -26.03 28.03
C ILE A 17 12.10 -25.91 26.83
N VAL A 18 11.42 -27.00 26.45
CA VAL A 18 10.47 -26.98 25.32
C VAL A 18 9.31 -26.03 25.59
N LEU A 19 8.74 -26.05 26.79
CA LEU A 19 7.66 -25.14 27.18
C LEU A 19 8.10 -23.66 27.14
N ALA A 20 9.32 -23.35 27.59
CA ALA A 20 9.87 -22.00 27.52
C ALA A 20 10.02 -21.51 26.07
N PHE A 21 10.54 -22.35 25.17
CA PHE A 21 10.63 -22.00 23.74
C PHE A 21 9.27 -21.81 23.09
N THR A 22 8.30 -22.66 23.39
CA THR A 22 6.93 -22.52 22.84
C THR A 22 6.24 -21.25 23.34
N MET A 23 6.42 -20.87 24.61
CA MET A 23 5.91 -19.63 25.18
C MET A 23 6.54 -18.40 24.52
N ILE A 24 7.87 -18.39 24.32
CA ILE A 24 8.57 -17.30 23.65
C ILE A 24 8.10 -17.16 22.19
N ALA A 25 7.94 -18.26 21.47
CA ALA A 25 7.45 -18.24 20.10
C ALA A 25 6.01 -17.68 19.99
N MET A 26 5.14 -18.02 20.94
CA MET A 26 3.78 -17.46 21.01
C MET A 26 3.79 -15.96 21.33
N ILE A 27 4.71 -15.50 22.19
CA ILE A 27 4.88 -14.08 22.50
C ILE A 27 5.39 -13.31 21.28
N VAL A 28 6.34 -13.86 20.51
CA VAL A 28 6.88 -13.21 19.29
C VAL A 28 5.85 -13.19 18.16
N ALA A 29 5.15 -14.30 17.95
CA ALA A 29 4.12 -14.40 16.91
C ALA A 29 2.88 -13.54 17.19
N PHE A 30 2.62 -13.24 18.47
CA PHE A 30 1.54 -12.38 18.94
C PHE A 30 2.08 -11.05 19.51
N TRP A 31 3.31 -10.68 19.16
CA TRP A 31 3.82 -9.35 19.40
C TRP A 31 3.25 -8.44 18.30
N PRO A 32 2.50 -7.38 18.63
CA PRO A 32 1.93 -6.47 17.64
C PRO A 32 3.04 -5.97 16.70
N GLN A 33 2.89 -6.27 15.40
CA GLN A 33 3.82 -5.83 14.34
C GLN A 33 3.48 -4.44 13.81
N ASP A 34 2.56 -3.76 14.47
CA ASP A 34 2.15 -2.39 14.25
C ASP A 34 2.59 -1.61 15.51
N ILE A 35 3.30 -0.49 15.47
CA ILE A 35 3.58 0.46 14.42
C ILE A 35 4.95 1.03 14.80
N THR A 36 6.01 0.81 14.02
CA THR A 36 7.08 1.81 14.01
C THR A 36 6.48 3.04 13.33
N THR A 37 5.75 3.86 14.09
CA THR A 37 5.60 5.24 13.64
C THR A 37 7.03 5.72 13.64
N ASP A 38 7.51 6.11 12.47
CA ASP A 38 8.82 6.70 12.24
C ASP A 38 8.85 8.08 12.93
N THR A 39 8.68 8.06 14.25
CA THR A 39 8.47 9.21 15.12
C THR A 39 9.79 9.58 15.82
N SER A 40 10.89 8.93 15.47
CA SER A 40 12.26 9.34 15.84
C SER A 40 12.84 10.39 14.89
N ALA A 41 12.25 10.56 13.69
CA ALA A 41 12.69 11.59 12.76
C ALA A 41 12.36 13.00 13.31
N PRO A 42 13.33 13.92 13.34
CA PRO A 42 13.12 15.28 13.80
C PRO A 42 12.14 16.03 12.88
N ILE A 43 11.47 17.04 13.44
CA ILE A 43 10.35 17.77 12.79
C ILE A 43 10.69 18.18 11.34
N TYR A 44 11.90 18.70 11.09
CA TYR A 44 12.31 19.14 9.76
C TYR A 44 12.33 18.02 8.70
N VAL A 45 12.66 16.78 9.07
CA VAL A 45 12.65 15.65 8.12
C VAL A 45 11.21 15.36 7.67
N ARG A 46 10.23 15.45 8.59
CA ARG A 46 8.83 15.20 8.26
C ARG A 46 8.26 16.28 7.36
N LEU A 47 8.53 17.55 7.65
CA LEU A 47 8.10 18.65 6.79
C LEU A 47 8.71 18.54 5.40
N MET A 48 10.00 18.20 5.31
CA MET A 48 10.66 18.03 4.01
C MET A 48 10.09 16.84 3.24
N ASN A 49 9.78 15.74 3.90
CA ASN A 49 9.13 14.59 3.25
C ASN A 49 7.71 14.93 2.77
N GLN A 50 6.91 15.64 3.57
CA GLN A 50 5.58 16.12 3.17
C GLN A 50 5.67 17.06 1.97
N ALA A 51 6.53 18.08 2.05
CA ALA A 51 6.76 19.02 0.96
C ALA A 51 7.27 18.31 -0.30
N LYS A 52 8.16 17.33 -0.16
CA LYS A 52 8.64 16.52 -1.29
C LYS A 52 7.50 15.75 -1.92
N THR A 53 6.62 15.11 -1.14
CA THR A 53 5.44 14.40 -1.65
C THR A 53 4.50 15.35 -2.37
N GLU A 54 4.19 16.52 -1.79
CA GLU A 54 3.34 17.53 -2.42
C GLU A 54 3.93 18.06 -3.74
N VAL A 55 5.24 18.32 -3.76
CA VAL A 55 5.94 18.76 -4.98
C VAL A 55 5.93 17.67 -6.05
N LEU A 56 6.09 16.40 -5.67
CA LEU A 56 6.00 15.28 -6.60
C LEU A 56 4.59 15.16 -7.18
N GLU A 57 3.56 15.28 -6.35
CA GLU A 57 2.15 15.30 -6.77
C GLU A 57 1.86 16.45 -7.75
N ILE A 58 2.33 17.67 -7.44
CA ILE A 58 2.18 18.83 -8.32
C ILE A 58 2.92 18.61 -9.65
N SER A 59 4.14 18.08 -9.59
CA SER A 59 4.95 17.79 -10.77
C SER A 59 4.31 16.73 -11.66
N GLU A 60 3.74 15.68 -11.08
CA GLU A 60 3.03 14.65 -11.84
C GLU A 60 1.77 15.21 -12.50
N LYS A 61 0.95 15.98 -11.77
CA LYS A 61 -0.23 16.66 -12.33
C LYS A 61 0.14 17.54 -13.51
N ALA A 62 1.23 18.31 -13.42
CA ALA A 62 1.71 19.14 -14.52
C ALA A 62 2.11 18.32 -15.78
N LYS A 63 2.71 17.13 -15.60
CA LYS A 63 3.02 16.23 -16.71
C LYS A 63 1.76 15.66 -17.35
N ILE A 64 0.76 15.30 -16.54
CA ILE A 64 -0.54 14.83 -17.02
C ILE A 64 -1.22 15.90 -17.87
N GLU A 65 -1.28 17.15 -17.39
CA GLU A 65 -1.86 18.27 -18.15
C GLU A 65 -1.14 18.47 -19.49
N LYS A 66 0.19 18.44 -19.48
CA LYS A 66 0.98 18.54 -20.71
C LYS A 66 0.65 17.41 -21.68
N TRP A 67 0.57 16.17 -21.20
CA TRP A 67 0.26 15.00 -22.02
C TRP A 67 -1.15 15.08 -22.62
N ILE A 68 -2.15 15.54 -21.86
CA ILE A 68 -3.51 15.75 -22.34
C ILE A 68 -3.52 16.75 -23.51
N VAL A 69 -2.85 17.89 -23.34
CA VAL A 69 -2.77 18.94 -24.36
C VAL A 69 -2.00 18.46 -25.60
N ASP A 70 -0.84 17.85 -25.42
CA ASP A 70 0.03 17.41 -26.52
C ASP A 70 -0.63 16.31 -27.39
N ASN A 71 -1.56 15.53 -26.81
CA ASN A 71 -2.24 14.43 -27.50
C ASN A 71 -3.69 14.74 -27.89
N ASN A 72 -4.16 15.98 -27.70
CA ASN A 72 -5.53 16.40 -28.00
C ASN A 72 -6.60 15.49 -27.35
N LEU A 73 -6.37 15.14 -26.09
CA LEU A 73 -7.26 14.31 -25.29
C LEU A 73 -8.31 15.18 -24.57
N ASN A 74 -9.36 14.55 -24.06
CA ASN A 74 -10.29 15.21 -23.16
C ASN A 74 -9.65 15.45 -21.77
N GLU A 75 -10.36 16.17 -20.90
CA GLU A 75 -9.87 16.50 -19.55
C GLU A 75 -9.60 15.29 -18.64
N TYR A 76 -10.03 14.09 -19.04
CA TYR A 76 -9.86 12.83 -18.33
C TYR A 76 -8.78 11.94 -18.96
N GLY A 77 -8.02 12.42 -19.95
CA GLY A 77 -6.97 11.64 -20.61
C GLY A 77 -7.48 10.62 -21.63
N GLU A 78 -8.74 10.73 -22.04
CA GLU A 78 -9.37 9.85 -23.02
C GLU A 78 -9.53 10.55 -24.38
N PRO A 79 -9.84 9.84 -25.47
CA PRO A 79 -10.15 10.46 -26.77
C PRO A 79 -11.22 11.55 -26.64
N ALA A 80 -11.05 12.65 -27.38
CA ALA A 80 -11.92 13.82 -27.31
C ALA A 80 -13.39 13.55 -27.67
N ASP A 81 -13.67 12.48 -28.39
CA ASP A 81 -14.99 12.00 -28.81
C ASP A 81 -15.66 11.07 -27.79
N THR A 82 -15.04 10.85 -26.62
CA THR A 82 -15.60 10.03 -25.55
C THR A 82 -16.84 10.67 -24.95
N LEU A 83 -17.94 9.91 -24.87
CA LEU A 83 -19.22 10.33 -24.29
C LEU A 83 -19.51 9.53 -23.01
N TYR A 84 -19.93 10.23 -21.96
CA TYR A 84 -20.30 9.62 -20.68
C TYR A 84 -21.82 9.67 -20.49
N ALA A 85 -22.44 8.50 -20.26
CA ALA A 85 -23.88 8.39 -20.06
C ALA A 85 -24.40 9.26 -18.88
N GLY A 86 -23.59 9.45 -17.84
CA GLY A 86 -23.86 10.31 -16.68
C GLY A 86 -23.18 11.69 -16.74
N GLY A 87 -22.67 12.12 -17.90
CA GLY A 87 -22.00 13.41 -18.11
C GLY A 87 -20.53 13.46 -17.67
N THR A 88 -20.14 12.75 -16.60
CA THR A 88 -18.74 12.66 -16.14
C THR A 88 -18.39 11.24 -15.71
N PRO A 89 -17.16 10.76 -15.95
CA PRO A 89 -16.72 9.46 -15.44
C PRO A 89 -16.38 9.46 -13.95
N LEU A 90 -16.35 10.65 -13.32
CA LEU A 90 -15.93 10.82 -11.93
C LEU A 90 -17.00 10.43 -10.91
N PHE A 91 -18.23 10.17 -11.35
CA PHE A 91 -19.33 9.79 -10.47
C PHE A 91 -19.79 8.37 -10.74
N ASN A 92 -19.76 7.53 -9.71
CA ASN A 92 -20.32 6.19 -9.78
C ASN A 92 -21.76 6.20 -9.28
N GLU A 93 -22.72 6.10 -10.20
CA GLU A 93 -24.16 6.12 -9.88
C GLU A 93 -24.61 4.91 -9.05
N ALA A 94 -23.95 3.76 -9.18
CA ALA A 94 -24.30 2.56 -8.43
C ALA A 94 -23.91 2.65 -6.95
N THR A 95 -22.83 3.37 -6.62
CA THR A 95 -22.34 3.51 -5.24
C THR A 95 -22.54 4.92 -4.66
N GLY A 96 -22.88 5.90 -5.48
CA GLY A 96 -22.96 7.33 -5.11
C GLY A 96 -21.60 7.99 -4.80
N GLN A 97 -20.49 7.32 -5.10
CA GLN A 97 -19.14 7.82 -4.80
C GLN A 97 -18.60 8.71 -5.93
N LYS A 98 -17.85 9.74 -5.54
CA LYS A 98 -17.07 10.59 -6.45
C LYS A 98 -15.59 10.26 -6.36
N MET A 99 -14.89 10.31 -7.49
CA MET A 99 -13.45 10.14 -7.61
C MET A 99 -12.82 11.45 -8.08
N GLU A 100 -11.61 11.75 -7.59
CA GLU A 100 -10.87 12.92 -8.07
C GLU A 100 -10.33 12.70 -9.49
N ARG A 101 -10.25 13.78 -10.28
CA ARG A 101 -9.89 13.70 -11.71
C ARG A 101 -8.55 13.01 -11.95
N TYR A 102 -7.51 13.43 -11.22
CA TYR A 102 -6.17 12.86 -11.39
C TYR A 102 -6.06 11.43 -10.88
N GLU A 103 -6.84 11.07 -9.84
CA GLU A 103 -6.93 9.68 -9.39
C GLU A 103 -7.53 8.79 -10.48
N TYR A 104 -8.60 9.25 -11.13
CA TYR A 104 -9.21 8.57 -12.27
C TYR A 104 -8.22 8.36 -13.42
N ILE A 105 -7.48 9.41 -13.81
CA ILE A 105 -6.48 9.36 -14.87
C ILE A 105 -5.38 8.34 -14.52
N ILE A 106 -4.81 8.43 -13.31
CA ILE A 106 -3.75 7.51 -12.87
C ILE A 106 -4.25 6.07 -12.83
N LYS A 107 -5.49 5.85 -12.40
CA LYS A 107 -6.11 4.53 -12.34
C LYS A 107 -6.32 3.93 -13.73
N ASN A 108 -6.71 4.73 -14.71
CA ASN A 108 -7.00 4.26 -16.07
C ASN A 108 -5.75 4.17 -16.96
N HIS A 109 -4.66 4.84 -16.60
CA HIS A 109 -3.39 4.82 -17.32
C HIS A 109 -2.25 4.33 -16.43
N PRO A 110 -2.25 3.04 -16.02
CA PRO A 110 -1.23 2.49 -15.12
C PRO A 110 0.18 2.49 -15.72
N ASP A 111 0.30 2.58 -17.04
CA ASP A 111 1.56 2.71 -17.79
C ASP A 111 2.15 4.12 -17.76
N ARG A 112 1.40 5.11 -17.24
CA ARG A 112 1.82 6.52 -17.08
C ARG A 112 2.43 7.12 -18.35
N PRO A 113 1.65 7.26 -19.44
CA PRO A 113 2.13 7.72 -20.75
C PRO A 113 2.77 9.12 -20.73
N TRP A 114 2.46 9.94 -19.73
CA TRP A 114 3.07 11.26 -19.49
C TRP A 114 4.53 11.23 -18.99
N ASN A 115 5.11 10.06 -18.74
CA ASN A 115 6.53 9.91 -18.35
C ASN A 115 7.47 9.62 -19.53
N LYS A 116 6.97 9.67 -20.76
CA LYS A 116 7.75 9.42 -21.98
C LYS A 116 8.49 10.67 -22.46
#